data_AF-A0A940Q8H7-F1
#
_entry.id   AF-A0A940Q8H7-F1
#
_cell.length_a   1.000
_cell.length_b   1.000
_cell.length_c   1.000
_cell.angle_alpha   90.00
_cell.angle_beta   90.00
_cell.angle_gamma   90.00
#
_symmetry.space_group_name_H-M   'P 1'
#
loop_
_entity.id
_entity.type
_entity.pdbx_description
1 polymer ?
#
loop_
_entity_poly.entity_id
_entity_poly.type
_entity_poly.pdbx_seq_one_letter_code
_entity_poly.pdbx_strand_id
1 'polypeptide(L)'
;MAAIVYGWGNVLKKKQIMGYQWCPSCGSFKPEYLSKLVFRVHISYIPIFKKTKGYFIACPGCEKGREITKEQFKELKEKFKPMTNSLSKKCFKELTQVCATCTECSETTVQGIFYQMAQKYPISATEELTAEYRQLIIDLISERLERERMMLQQQQMMLQQNQM
;
A
#
# COMPACT_ATOMS: atom_id res chain seq x y z
N MET A 1 31.22 15.68 -35.01
CA MET A 1 31.02 16.36 -33.72
C MET A 1 30.10 15.50 -32.88
N ALA A 2 30.55 15.02 -31.71
CA ALA A 2 29.68 14.26 -30.81
C ALA A 2 28.76 15.26 -30.07
N ALA A 3 27.44 15.07 -30.17
CA ALA A 3 26.49 15.88 -29.42
C ALA A 3 26.59 15.54 -27.93
N ILE A 4 26.89 16.54 -27.09
CA ILE A 4 26.84 16.39 -25.63
C ILE A 4 25.37 16.56 -25.22
N VAL A 5 24.72 15.46 -24.86
CA VAL A 5 23.34 15.45 -24.37
C VAL A 5 23.35 15.67 -22.86
N TYR A 6 22.68 16.70 -22.36
CA TYR A 6 22.53 16.96 -20.93
C TYR A 6 21.06 17.00 -20.53
N GLY A 7 20.76 16.67 -19.27
CA GLY A 7 19.41 16.71 -18.73
C GLY A 7 19.40 16.76 -17.21
N TRP A 8 18.39 17.41 -16.64
CA TRP A 8 18.18 17.48 -15.19
C TRP A 8 16.73 17.17 -14.85
N GLY A 9 16.50 16.61 -13.66
CA GLY A 9 15.14 16.30 -13.23
C GLY A 9 15.07 15.80 -11.80
N ASN A 10 13.86 15.81 -11.26
CA ASN A 10 13.56 15.17 -9.98
C ASN A 10 13.04 13.76 -10.24
N VAL A 11 13.49 12.80 -9.44
CA VAL A 11 13.05 11.41 -9.50
C VAL A 11 12.63 10.99 -8.10
N LEU A 12 11.39 10.49 -7.97
CA LEU A 12 10.90 9.90 -6.74
C LEU A 12 11.38 8.45 -6.63
N LYS A 13 12.19 8.16 -5.62
CA LYS A 13 12.75 6.83 -5.38
C LYS A 13 12.03 6.12 -4.24
N LYS A 14 11.28 5.07 -4.58
CA LYS A 14 10.64 4.14 -3.63
C LYS A 14 11.72 3.39 -2.83
N LYS A 15 11.57 3.30 -1.51
CA LYS A 15 12.53 2.64 -0.62
C LYS A 15 11.91 1.49 0.17
N GLN A 16 10.79 1.72 0.83
CA GLN A 16 10.17 0.77 1.73
C GLN A 16 8.65 0.82 1.57
N ILE A 17 7.98 -0.33 1.60
CA ILE A 17 6.53 -0.41 1.64
C ILE A 17 6.04 -0.23 3.09
N MET A 18 4.96 0.53 3.26
CA MET A 18 4.33 0.86 4.55
C MET A 18 2.91 0.29 4.61
N GLY A 19 2.71 -0.93 4.11
CA GLY A 19 1.37 -1.53 4.03
C GLY A 19 0.55 -1.10 2.81
N TYR A 20 -0.68 -1.60 2.77
CA TYR A 20 -1.66 -1.36 1.72
C TYR A 20 -2.82 -0.56 2.30
N GLN A 21 -3.21 0.51 1.61
CA GLN A 21 -4.31 1.36 2.05
C GLN A 21 -5.01 2.02 0.85
N TRP A 22 -6.18 2.57 1.13
CA TRP A 22 -6.93 3.37 0.16
C TRP A 22 -6.24 4.72 -0.05
N CYS A 23 -5.81 4.98 -1.28
CA CYS A 23 -5.20 6.26 -1.59
C CYS A 23 -6.29 7.36 -1.74
N PRO A 24 -6.30 8.42 -0.90
CA PRO A 24 -7.31 9.48 -0.97
C PRO A 24 -7.22 10.31 -2.25
N SER A 25 -6.05 10.32 -2.91
CA SER A 25 -5.82 11.12 -4.12
C SER A 25 -6.31 10.47 -5.42
N CYS A 26 -6.35 9.14 -5.48
CA CYS A 26 -6.72 8.42 -6.71
C CYS A 26 -7.78 7.34 -6.51
N GLY A 27 -8.27 7.15 -5.27
CA GLY A 27 -9.31 6.17 -4.97
C GLY A 27 -8.93 4.76 -5.40
N SER A 28 -7.64 4.40 -5.32
CA SER A 28 -7.19 3.04 -5.66
C SER A 28 -6.50 2.41 -4.47
N PHE A 29 -6.84 1.16 -4.19
CA PHE A 29 -6.23 0.35 -3.14
C PHE A 29 -4.83 -0.08 -3.56
N LYS A 30 -3.80 0.53 -2.99
CA LYS A 30 -2.39 0.35 -3.43
C LYS A 30 -1.43 0.35 -2.24
N PRO A 31 -0.25 -0.25 -2.40
CA PRO A 31 0.78 -0.18 -1.38
C PRO A 31 1.32 1.24 -1.27
N GLU A 32 1.45 1.75 -0.05
CA GLU A 32 2.13 3.02 0.19
C GLU A 32 3.65 2.82 0.27
N TYR A 33 4.40 3.76 -0.30
CA TYR A 33 5.85 3.70 -0.33
C TYR A 33 6.48 4.90 0.36
N LEU A 34 7.34 4.59 1.32
CA LEU A 34 8.33 5.50 1.81
C LEU A 34 9.34 5.80 0.69
N SER A 35 9.44 7.06 0.30
CA SER A 35 10.10 7.52 -0.91
C SER A 35 11.03 8.70 -0.67
N LYS A 36 12.05 8.85 -1.53
CA LYS A 36 12.98 10.00 -1.51
C LYS A 36 12.89 10.76 -2.82
N LEU A 37 12.70 12.07 -2.75
CA LEU A 37 12.80 12.94 -3.92
C LEU A 37 14.27 13.26 -4.18
N VAL A 38 14.81 12.79 -5.30
CA VAL A 38 16.22 12.97 -5.66
C VAL A 38 16.32 13.78 -6.94
N PHE A 39 16.98 14.92 -6.86
CA PHE A 39 17.38 15.68 -8.03
C PHE A 39 18.63 15.04 -8.65
N ARG A 40 18.59 14.84 -9.96
CA ARG A 40 19.69 14.27 -10.74
C ARG A 40 20.03 15.17 -11.91
N VAL A 41 21.33 15.31 -12.15
CA VAL A 41 21.88 15.92 -13.37
C VAL A 41 22.67 14.85 -14.11
N HIS A 42 22.37 14.68 -15.39
CA HIS A 42 23.01 13.72 -16.28
C HIS A 42 23.70 14.45 -17.43
N ILE A 43 24.89 13.98 -17.81
CA ILE A 43 25.56 14.34 -19.06
C ILE A 43 25.90 13.04 -19.77
N SER A 44 25.51 12.90 -21.03
CA SER A 44 25.65 11.70 -21.85
C SER A 44 25.20 10.44 -21.09
N TYR A 45 24.03 10.52 -20.46
CA TYR A 45 23.42 9.48 -19.59
C TYR A 45 24.15 9.19 -18.27
N ILE A 46 25.37 9.67 -18.08
CA ILE A 46 26.15 9.50 -16.85
C ILE A 46 25.64 10.48 -15.79
N PRO A 47 25.15 10.00 -14.62
CA PRO A 47 24.68 10.89 -13.56
C PRO A 47 25.87 11.51 -12.82
N ILE A 48 26.11 12.81 -13.05
CA ILE A 48 27.22 13.55 -12.44
C ILE A 48 26.86 14.07 -11.06
N PHE A 49 25.61 14.51 -10.86
CA PHE A 49 25.18 15.12 -9.62
C PHE A 49 23.89 14.49 -9.09
N LYS A 50 23.83 14.23 -7.78
CA LYS A 50 22.66 13.70 -7.09
C LYS A 50 22.48 14.42 -5.75
N LYS A 51 21.34 15.08 -5.56
CA LYS A 51 20.98 15.72 -4.28
C LYS A 51 19.59 15.26 -3.84
N THR A 52 19.45 14.85 -2.57
CA THR A 52 18.13 14.54 -2.01
C THR A 52 17.46 15.86 -1.65
N LYS A 53 16.25 16.08 -2.17
CA LYS A 53 15.46 17.30 -1.95
C LYS A 53 14.45 17.15 -0.82
N GLY A 54 13.85 15.97 -0.67
CA GLY A 54 12.83 15.73 0.36
C GLY A 54 12.51 14.26 0.54
N TYR A 55 11.70 13.97 1.55
CA TYR A 55 11.25 12.63 1.93
C TYR A 55 9.73 12.60 1.90
N PHE A 56 9.15 11.54 1.34
CA PHE A 56 7.72 11.47 1.07
C PHE A 56 7.16 10.11 1.41
N ILE A 57 5.90 10.06 1.84
CA ILE A 57 5.07 8.86 1.79
C ILE A 57 4.19 9.00 0.56
N ALA A 58 4.38 8.14 -0.43
CA ALA A 58 3.82 8.33 -1.76
C ALA A 58 3.05 7.10 -2.25
N CYS A 59 1.92 7.37 -2.91
CA CYS A 59 1.18 6.37 -3.66
C CYS A 59 1.89 6.09 -4.99
N PRO A 60 2.14 4.82 -5.36
CA PRO A 60 2.81 4.46 -6.60
C PRO A 60 1.97 4.71 -7.85
N GLY A 61 0.65 4.92 -7.70
CA GLY A 61 -0.27 5.11 -8.80
C GLY A 61 -0.35 6.56 -9.29
N CYS A 62 -0.51 7.51 -8.37
CA CYS A 62 -0.62 8.93 -8.71
C CYS A 62 0.63 9.76 -8.37
N GLU A 63 1.63 9.14 -7.73
CA GLU A 63 2.86 9.78 -7.22
C GLU A 63 2.63 10.93 -6.24
N LYS A 64 1.37 11.17 -5.85
CA LYS A 64 0.99 12.09 -4.79
C LYS A 64 1.21 11.44 -3.43
N GLY A 65 1.38 12.30 -2.44
CA GLY A 65 1.68 11.90 -1.09
C GLY A 65 1.98 13.08 -0.20
N ARG A 66 2.35 12.78 1.04
CA ARG A 66 2.73 13.80 2.02
C ARG A 66 4.25 13.86 2.17
N GLU A 67 4.77 15.08 2.27
CA GLU A 67 6.16 15.30 2.66
C GLU A 67 6.32 14.99 4.15
N ILE A 68 7.47 14.40 4.51
CA ILE A 68 7.84 14.05 5.87
C ILE A 68 9.26 14.52 6.16
N THR A 69 9.59 14.64 7.45
CA THR A 69 10.95 15.01 7.85
C THR A 69 11.93 13.84 7.65
N LYS A 70 13.22 14.16 7.68
CA LYS A 70 14.29 13.15 7.55
C LYS A 70 14.29 12.19 8.74
N GLU A 71 13.96 12.71 9.92
CA GLU A 71 13.88 11.99 11.19
C GLU A 71 12.73 10.99 11.12
N GLN A 72 11.53 11.46 10.76
CA GLN A 72 10.36 10.61 10.52
C GLN A 72 10.64 9.52 9.47
N PHE A 73 11.32 9.87 8.38
CA PHE A 73 11.69 8.88 7.37
C PHE A 73 12.58 7.77 7.94
N LYS A 74 13.56 8.11 8.80
CA LYS A 74 14.45 7.11 9.40
C LYS A 74 13.68 6.21 10.36
N GLU A 75 12.85 6.80 11.21
CA GLU A 75 12.02 6.06 12.17
C GLU A 75 11.10 5.08 11.47
N LEU A 76 10.31 5.55 10.50
CA LEU A 76 9.41 4.70 9.71
C LEU A 76 10.19 3.62 8.96
N LYS A 77 11.34 3.96 8.37
CA LYS A 77 12.14 2.96 7.67
C LYS A 77 12.58 1.81 8.59
N GLU A 78 12.98 2.10 9.83
CA GLU A 78 13.37 1.05 10.78
C GLU A 78 12.14 0.25 11.28
N LYS A 79 11.01 0.92 11.54
CA LYS A 79 9.75 0.25 11.94
C LYS A 79 9.27 -0.75 10.89
N PHE A 80 9.27 -0.35 9.62
CA PHE A 80 8.81 -1.21 8.51
C PHE A 80 9.88 -2.15 7.96
N LYS A 81 11.12 -2.07 8.43
CA LYS A 81 12.25 -2.89 7.97
C LYS A 81 12.01 -4.41 7.99
N PRO A 82 11.30 -4.99 8.97
CA PRO A 82 11.02 -6.43 8.97
C PRO A 82 10.24 -6.89 7.72
N MET A 83 9.49 -5.98 7.12
CA MET A 83 8.55 -6.27 6.04
C MET A 83 9.13 -5.87 4.68
N THR A 84 9.89 -6.76 4.03
CA THR A 84 10.44 -6.45 2.69
C THR A 84 9.34 -6.26 1.63
N ASN A 85 9.64 -5.56 0.54
CA ASN A 85 8.69 -5.34 -0.57
C ASN A 85 8.13 -6.66 -1.14
N SER A 86 8.97 -7.71 -1.23
CA SER A 86 8.55 -9.03 -1.71
C SER A 86 7.69 -9.77 -0.69
N LEU A 87 8.05 -9.71 0.60
CA LEU A 87 7.25 -10.31 1.68
C LEU A 87 5.86 -9.67 1.76
N SER A 88 5.80 -8.35 1.70
CA SER A 88 4.54 -7.60 1.76
C SER A 88 3.59 -7.94 0.62
N LYS A 89 4.11 -8.13 -0.59
CA LYS A 89 3.29 -8.57 -1.75
C LYS A 89 2.76 -9.99 -1.57
N LYS A 90 3.58 -10.92 -1.07
CA LYS A 90 3.14 -12.30 -0.79
C LYS A 90 2.10 -12.35 0.32
N CYS A 91 2.38 -11.65 1.42
CA CYS A 91 1.47 -11.51 2.56
C CYS A 91 0.11 -10.96 2.12
N PHE A 92 0.10 -9.87 1.35
CA PHE A 92 -1.15 -9.30 0.83
C PHE A 92 -1.94 -10.27 -0.07
N LYS A 93 -1.25 -11.02 -0.94
CA LYS A 93 -1.90 -12.01 -1.80
C LYS A 93 -2.53 -13.14 -1.00
N GLU A 94 -1.85 -13.66 0.01
CA GLU A 94 -2.42 -14.69 0.88
C GLU A 94 -3.54 -14.12 1.74
N LEU A 95 -3.39 -12.90 2.26
CA LEU A 95 -4.40 -12.24 3.07
C LEU A 95 -5.71 -12.06 2.32
N THR A 96 -5.65 -11.57 1.08
CA THR A 96 -6.82 -11.42 0.22
C THR A 96 -7.53 -12.74 -0.06
N GLN A 97 -6.79 -13.84 -0.19
CA GLN A 97 -7.38 -15.19 -0.34
C GLN A 97 -8.09 -15.67 0.93
N VAL A 98 -7.49 -15.45 2.10
CA VAL A 98 -8.10 -15.84 3.38
C VAL A 98 -9.36 -15.00 3.63
N CYS A 99 -9.28 -13.67 3.47
CA CYS A 99 -10.43 -12.76 3.60
C CYS A 99 -11.56 -13.08 2.61
N ALA A 100 -11.25 -13.67 1.45
CA ALA A 100 -12.23 -14.13 0.48
C ALA A 100 -13.06 -15.35 0.92
N THR A 101 -12.75 -15.96 2.07
CA THR A 101 -13.56 -17.04 2.67
C THR A 101 -14.42 -16.59 3.85
N CYS A 102 -14.23 -15.36 4.35
CA CYS A 102 -14.98 -14.85 5.51
C CYS A 102 -16.46 -14.60 5.20
N THR A 103 -17.33 -14.90 6.14
CA THR A 103 -18.77 -14.60 6.04
C THR A 103 -19.18 -13.36 6.84
N GLU A 104 -18.35 -12.94 7.79
CA GLU A 104 -18.61 -11.81 8.67
C GLU A 104 -17.33 -11.04 9.01
N CYS A 105 -17.50 -9.75 9.34
CA CYS A 105 -16.43 -8.90 9.85
C CYS A 105 -16.59 -8.73 11.36
N SER A 106 -16.24 -9.78 12.11
CA SER A 106 -16.23 -9.78 13.58
C SER A 106 -14.80 -9.65 14.12
N GLU A 107 -14.64 -9.08 15.32
CA GLU A 107 -13.32 -8.94 15.98
C GLU A 107 -12.61 -10.30 16.11
N THR A 108 -13.35 -11.36 16.44
CA THR A 108 -12.82 -12.74 16.50
C THR A 108 -12.28 -13.23 15.17
N THR A 109 -12.98 -12.95 14.07
CA THR A 109 -12.53 -13.28 12.71
C THR A 109 -11.26 -12.53 12.35
N VAL A 110 -11.22 -11.22 12.63
CA VAL A 110 -10.04 -10.37 12.37
C VAL A 110 -8.83 -10.87 13.16
N GLN A 111 -9.00 -11.18 14.45
CA GLN A 111 -7.93 -11.70 15.30
C GLN A 111 -7.44 -13.08 14.83
N GLY A 112 -8.36 -13.97 14.44
CA GLY A 112 -8.01 -15.31 13.95
C GLY A 112 -7.15 -15.25 12.67
N ILE A 113 -7.55 -14.42 11.71
CA ILE A 113 -6.80 -14.20 10.47
C ILE A 113 -5.46 -13.55 10.78
N PHE A 114 -5.44 -12.52 11.62
CA PHE A 114 -4.20 -11.85 12.00
C PHE A 114 -3.20 -12.86 12.61
N TYR A 115 -3.65 -13.70 13.53
CA TYR A 115 -2.80 -14.71 14.16
C TYR A 115 -2.27 -15.73 13.15
N GLN A 116 -3.13 -16.23 12.26
CA GLN A 116 -2.72 -17.13 11.18
C GLN A 116 -1.64 -16.51 10.29
N MET A 117 -1.76 -15.22 9.99
CA MET A 117 -0.78 -14.50 9.15
C MET A 117 0.50 -14.18 9.93
N ALA A 118 0.41 -13.86 11.22
CA ALA A 118 1.55 -13.57 12.09
C ALA A 118 2.47 -14.78 12.30
N GLN A 119 1.96 -16.01 12.15
CA GLN A 119 2.78 -17.21 12.15
C GLN A 119 3.74 -17.30 10.94
N LYS A 120 3.36 -16.68 9.81
CA LYS A 120 4.10 -16.78 8.54
C LYS A 120 4.87 -15.51 8.19
N TYR A 121 4.43 -14.36 8.69
CA TYR A 121 4.93 -13.06 8.30
C TYR A 121 5.24 -12.20 9.53
N PRO A 122 6.25 -11.31 9.47
CA PRO A 122 6.61 -10.43 10.59
C PRO A 122 5.66 -9.24 10.73
N ILE A 123 4.34 -9.47 10.66
CA ILE A 123 3.30 -8.45 10.79
C ILE A 123 3.05 -8.04 12.25
N SER A 124 3.50 -8.85 13.21
CA SER A 124 3.47 -8.55 14.65
C SER A 124 4.79 -7.98 15.17
N ALA A 125 5.71 -7.58 14.28
CA ALA A 125 7.06 -7.13 14.66
C ALA A 125 7.07 -5.76 15.35
N THR A 126 6.13 -4.88 15.00
CA THR A 126 5.93 -3.60 15.68
C THR A 126 4.44 -3.35 15.91
N GLU A 127 4.13 -2.45 16.83
CA GLU A 127 2.75 -2.04 17.13
C GLU A 127 2.08 -1.41 15.91
N GLU A 128 2.81 -0.60 15.15
CA GLU A 128 2.28 0.05 13.95
C GLU A 128 2.01 -0.94 12.82
N LEU A 129 2.91 -1.91 12.58
CA LEU A 129 2.67 -3.00 11.64
C LEU A 129 1.44 -3.82 12.05
N THR A 130 1.28 -4.07 13.35
CA THR A 130 0.13 -4.80 13.89
C THR A 130 -1.16 -4.04 13.62
N ALA A 131 -1.19 -2.74 13.92
CA ALA A 131 -2.36 -1.88 13.69
C ALA A 131 -2.69 -1.78 12.19
N GLU A 132 -1.70 -1.57 11.33
CA GLU A 132 -1.89 -1.49 9.88
C GLU A 132 -2.48 -2.79 9.31
N TYR A 133 -1.94 -3.95 9.70
CA TYR A 133 -2.44 -5.23 9.18
C TYR A 133 -3.82 -5.59 9.73
N ARG A 134 -4.15 -5.20 10.97
CA ARG A 134 -5.52 -5.34 11.49
C ARG A 134 -6.51 -4.49 10.71
N GLN A 135 -6.18 -3.22 10.47
CA GLN A 135 -7.04 -2.35 9.69
C GLN A 135 -7.19 -2.86 8.25
N LEU A 136 -6.10 -3.33 7.65
CA LEU A 136 -6.12 -3.95 6.32
C LEU A 136 -7.08 -5.14 6.24
N ILE A 137 -7.08 -6.01 7.25
CA ILE A 137 -8.01 -7.16 7.30
C ILE A 137 -9.46 -6.67 7.36
N ILE A 138 -9.75 -5.68 8.21
CA ILE A 138 -11.08 -5.08 8.34
C ILE A 138 -11.53 -4.49 7.01
N ASP A 139 -10.69 -3.70 6.35
CA ASP A 139 -10.99 -3.05 5.08
C ASP A 139 -11.31 -4.09 3.98
N LEU A 140 -10.50 -5.15 3.89
CA LEU A 140 -10.67 -6.22 2.89
C LEU A 140 -11.97 -7.01 3.10
N ILE A 141 -12.30 -7.35 4.34
CA ILE A 141 -13.55 -8.09 4.64
C ILE A 141 -14.75 -7.17 4.39
N SER A 142 -14.70 -5.94 4.88
CA SER A 142 -15.79 -4.97 4.76
C SER A 142 -16.14 -4.68 3.31
N GLU A 143 -15.13 -4.38 2.48
CA GLU A 143 -15.31 -4.10 1.05
C GLU A 143 -15.94 -5.30 0.32
N ARG A 144 -15.53 -6.52 0.67
CA ARG A 144 -16.12 -7.73 0.09
C ARG A 144 -17.58 -7.89 0.47
N LEU A 145 -17.91 -7.78 1.76
CA LEU A 145 -19.28 -7.94 2.26
C LEU A 145 -20.22 -6.85 1.73
N GLU A 146 -19.72 -5.64 1.50
CA GLU A 146 -20.47 -4.56 0.85
C GLU A 146 -20.78 -4.90 -0.62
N ARG A 147 -19.82 -5.43 -1.36
CA ARG A 147 -20.04 -5.89 -2.75
C ARG A 147 -21.09 -6.99 -2.83
N GLU A 148 -21.02 -7.98 -1.95
CA GLU A 148 -22.01 -9.06 -1.90
C GLU A 148 -23.41 -8.52 -1.58
N ARG A 149 -23.52 -7.60 -0.60
CA ARG A 149 -24.79 -6.93 -0.27
C ARG A 149 -25.37 -6.12 -1.44
N MET A 150 -24.54 -5.35 -2.14
CA MET A 150 -24.97 -4.57 -3.31
C MET A 150 -25.49 -5.48 -4.44
N MET A 151 -24.80 -6.60 -4.71
CA MET A 151 -25.25 -7.56 -5.72
C MET A 151 -26.59 -8.20 -5.37
N LEU A 152 -26.77 -8.59 -4.10
CA LEU A 152 -28.03 -9.17 -3.62
C LEU A 152 -29.19 -8.16 -3.71
N GLN A 153 -28.96 -6.90 -3.35
CA GLN A 153 -29.96 -5.84 -3.48
C GLN A 153 -30.35 -5.61 -4.95
N GLN A 154 -29.38 -5.58 -5.88
CA GLN A 154 -29.66 -5.45 -7.31
C GLN A 154 -30.48 -6.63 -7.84
N GLN A 155 -30.16 -7.86 -7.43
CA GLN A 155 -30.91 -9.04 -7.83
C GLN A 155 -32.36 -9.00 -7.32
N GLN A 156 -32.58 -8.57 -6.08
CA GLN A 156 -33.92 -8.40 -5.51
C GLN A 156 -34.74 -7.34 -6.26
N MET A 157 -34.13 -6.19 -6.59
CA MET A 157 -34.80 -5.15 -7.39
C MET A 157 -35.19 -5.64 -8.78
N MET A 158 -34.33 -6.40 -9.47
CA MET A 158 -34.65 -6.99 -10.78
C MET A 158 -35.80 -8.01 -10.69
N LEU A 159 -35.84 -8.83 -9.63
CA LEU A 159 -36.93 -9.79 -9.42
C LEU A 159 -38.26 -9.08 -9.15
N GLN A 160 -38.26 -7.98 -8.39
CA GLN A 160 -39.46 -7.18 -8.13
C GLN A 160 -39.98 -6.49 -9.41
N GLN A 161 -39.10 -6.07 -10.32
CA GLN A 161 -39.49 -5.47 -11.60
C GLN A 161 -40.12 -6.47 -12.58
N ASN A 162 -39.72 -7.74 -12.54
CA ASN A 162 -40.30 -8.79 -13.40
C ASN A 162 -41.65 -9.34 -12.88
N GLN A 163 -42.07 -8.95 -11.67
CA GLN A 163 -43.34 -9.35 -11.06
C GLN A 163 -44.43 -8.28 -11.19
N MET A 164 -44.11 -7.10 -11.74
CA MET A 164 -45.05 -6.03 -12.09
C MET A 164 -45.30 -6.03 -13.60
#